data_AF-A0A183U7N6-F1
#
_entry.id   AF-A0A183U7N6-F1
#
_cell.length_a   1.000
_cell.length_b   1.000
_cell.length_c   1.000
_cell.angle_alpha   90.00
_cell.angle_beta   90.00
_cell.angle_gamma   90.00
#
_symmetry.space_group_name_H-M   'P 1'
#
loop_
_entity.id
_entity.type
_entity.pdbx_description
1 polymer ?
#
loop_
_entity_poly.entity_id
_entity_poly.type
_entity_poly.pdbx_seq_one_letter_code
_entity_poly.pdbx_strand_id
1 'polypeptide(L)'
;MFGLGVNGILQQYNTYLKTYMPSDITHVAFDKNMCRNRYKDVICVDQTRVILRASQDYIHANYVTGPPFLNTFICTQVRISF
;
A
#
# COMPACT_ATOMS: atom_id res chain seq x y z
N MET A 1 -23.80 15.44 2.41
CA MET A 1 -22.97 15.73 1.22
C MET A 1 -21.83 16.61 1.70
N PHE A 2 -20.56 16.25 1.45
CA PHE A 2 -19.43 17.14 1.80
C PHE A 2 -19.53 18.45 1.01
N GLY A 3 -18.98 19.52 1.57
CA GLY A 3 -18.82 20.78 0.83
C GLY A 3 -17.94 20.61 -0.42
N LEU A 4 -17.94 21.61 -1.30
CA LEU A 4 -17.01 21.68 -2.43
C LEU A 4 -15.69 22.35 -2.01
N GLY A 5 -14.65 22.19 -2.83
CA GLY A 5 -13.34 22.82 -2.63
C GLY A 5 -12.50 22.16 -1.53
N VAL A 6 -11.44 22.84 -1.11
CA VAL A 6 -10.41 22.31 -0.19
C VAL A 6 -11.02 21.84 1.13
N ASN A 7 -11.94 22.61 1.71
CA ASN A 7 -12.59 22.26 2.97
C ASN A 7 -13.42 20.97 2.85
N GLY A 8 -14.11 20.79 1.72
CA GLY A 8 -14.85 19.57 1.43
C GLY A 8 -13.96 18.34 1.36
N ILE A 9 -12.85 18.44 0.62
CA ILE A 9 -11.87 17.36 0.49
C ILE A 9 -11.24 17.00 1.85
N LEU A 10 -10.87 18.02 2.65
CA LEU A 10 -10.35 17.81 4.00
C LEU A 10 -11.35 17.10 4.91
N GLN A 11 -12.62 17.49 4.84
CA GLN A 11 -13.67 16.84 5.63
C GLN A 11 -13.82 15.37 5.21
N GLN A 12 -13.89 15.08 3.91
CA GLN A 12 -13.98 13.70 3.40
C GLN A 12 -12.78 12.85 3.83
N TYR A 13 -11.55 13.37 3.72
CA TYR A 13 -10.35 12.67 4.16
C TYR A 13 -10.39 12.33 5.65
N ASN A 14 -10.71 13.32 6.50
CA ASN A 14 -10.76 13.14 7.94
C ASN A 14 -11.87 12.18 8.38
N THR A 15 -13.02 12.19 7.71
CA THR A 15 -14.15 11.31 8.06
C THR A 15 -13.94 9.87 7.63
N TYR A 16 -13.35 9.63 6.45
CA TYR A 16 -13.34 8.28 5.88
C TYR A 16 -11.97 7.67 5.65
N LEU A 17 -10.94 8.45 5.32
CA LEU A 17 -9.68 7.91 4.80
C LEU A 17 -8.59 7.86 5.85
N LYS A 18 -8.54 8.84 6.77
CA LYS A 18 -7.45 9.02 7.73
C LYS A 18 -7.18 7.78 8.60
N THR A 19 -8.24 7.05 8.96
CA THR A 19 -8.17 5.86 9.83
C THR A 19 -8.60 4.59 9.09
N TYR A 20 -8.75 4.66 7.77
CA TYR A 20 -9.19 3.51 7.00
C TYR A 20 -8.14 2.41 7.02
N MET A 21 -8.55 1.22 7.45
CA MET A 21 -7.83 -0.02 7.23
C MET A 21 -8.78 -1.03 6.59
N PRO A 22 -8.40 -1.63 5.45
CA PRO A 22 -9.19 -2.70 4.87
C PRO A 22 -9.28 -3.89 5.84
N SER A 23 -10.45 -4.53 5.91
CA SER A 23 -10.62 -5.75 6.71
C SER A 23 -9.82 -6.90 6.10
N ASP A 24 -9.46 -7.86 6.94
CA ASP A 24 -8.88 -9.15 6.51
C ASP A 24 -7.53 -9.05 5.76
N ILE A 25 -6.83 -7.92 5.89
CA ILE A 25 -5.46 -7.80 5.38
C ILE A 25 -4.47 -8.49 6.32
N THR A 26 -3.47 -9.13 5.73
CA THR A 26 -2.34 -9.73 6.45
C THR A 26 -1.04 -9.11 5.93
N HIS A 27 0.01 -9.16 6.74
CA HIS A 27 1.32 -8.58 6.42
C HIS A 27 2.47 -9.50 6.84
N VAL A 28 2.24 -10.81 6.76
CA VAL A 28 3.19 -11.84 7.22
C VAL A 28 4.49 -11.79 6.40
N ALA A 29 4.41 -11.55 5.10
CA ALA A 29 5.61 -11.42 4.26
C ALA A 29 6.40 -10.15 4.60
N PHE A 30 5.70 -9.05 4.92
CA PHE A 30 6.32 -7.81 5.37
C PHE A 30 7.10 -8.00 6.68
N ASP A 31 6.50 -8.64 7.69
CA ASP A 31 7.14 -8.90 8.99
C ASP A 31 8.37 -9.81 8.89
N LYS A 32 8.30 -10.82 8.03
CA LYS A 32 9.45 -11.73 7.80
C LYS A 32 10.62 -11.05 7.07
N ASN A 33 10.38 -9.93 6.40
CA ASN A 33 11.35 -9.23 5.56
C ASN A 33 11.66 -7.80 6.01
N MET A 34 11.54 -7.50 7.32
CA MET A 34 11.75 -6.14 7.85
C MET A 34 13.05 -5.45 7.41
N CYS A 35 14.14 -6.20 7.22
CA CYS A 35 15.41 -5.65 6.73
C CYS A 35 15.38 -5.16 5.27
N ARG A 36 14.32 -5.51 4.52
CA ARG A 36 14.08 -5.11 3.13
C ARG A 36 13.03 -3.99 3.03
N ASN A 37 12.49 -3.53 4.15
CA ASN A 37 11.46 -2.49 4.22
C ASN A 37 12.11 -1.16 4.58
N ARG A 38 11.84 -0.12 3.79
CA ARG A 38 12.45 1.20 3.99
C ARG A 38 11.87 1.89 5.23
N TYR A 39 10.58 1.69 5.47
CA TYR A 39 9.84 2.25 6.58
C TYR A 39 9.08 1.13 7.30
N LYS A 40 9.12 1.14 8.64
CA LYS A 40 8.51 0.08 9.47
C LYS A 40 7.00 0.24 9.62
N ASP A 41 6.51 1.45 9.38
CA ASP A 41 5.12 1.88 9.51
C ASP A 41 4.38 1.95 8.17
N VAL A 42 5.05 1.63 7.05
CA VAL A 42 4.43 1.52 5.72
C VAL A 42 4.30 0.04 5.37
N ILE A 43 3.10 -0.51 5.57
CA ILE A 43 2.83 -1.94 5.42
C ILE A 43 2.74 -2.35 3.94
N CYS A 44 3.34 -3.49 3.60
CA CYS A 44 3.09 -4.21 2.34
C CYS A 44 2.11 -5.36 2.63
N VAL A 45 0.89 -5.29 2.09
CA VAL A 45 -0.14 -6.30 2.37
C VAL A 45 0.08 -7.57 1.55
N ASP A 46 -0.20 -8.74 2.11
CA ASP A 46 0.08 -10.02 1.46
C ASP A 46 -0.83 -10.26 0.25
N GLN A 47 -2.09 -9.82 0.33
CA GLN A 47 -3.17 -10.12 -0.62
C GLN A 47 -2.85 -9.65 -2.05
N THR A 48 -2.11 -8.55 -2.17
CA THR A 48 -1.77 -7.96 -3.47
C THR A 48 -0.27 -7.79 -3.66
N ARG A 49 0.57 -8.41 -2.82
CA ARG A 49 2.03 -8.25 -2.96
C ARG A 49 2.52 -8.79 -4.30
N VAL A 50 3.56 -8.16 -4.84
CA VAL A 50 4.27 -8.72 -5.99
C VAL A 50 5.16 -9.86 -5.50
N ILE A 51 4.96 -11.07 -6.05
CA ILE A 51 5.76 -12.26 -5.72
C ILE A 51 6.85 -12.43 -6.77
N LEU A 52 8.11 -12.34 -6.36
CA LEU A 52 9.24 -12.50 -7.26
C LEU A 52 9.51 -13.97 -7.57
N ARG A 53 9.93 -14.26 -8.81
CA ARG A 53 10.40 -15.59 -9.24
C ARG A 53 11.93 -15.64 -9.25
N ALA A 54 12.53 -15.48 -8.06
CA ALA A 54 13.98 -15.45 -7.87
C ALA A 54 14.39 -16.28 -6.64
N SER A 55 15.63 -16.14 -6.16
CA SER A 55 16.11 -16.78 -4.91
C SER A 55 15.34 -16.35 -3.66
N GLN A 56 14.61 -15.25 -3.75
CA GLN A 56 13.75 -14.70 -2.72
C GLN A 56 12.49 -14.17 -3.40
N ASP A 57 11.34 -14.26 -2.71
CA ASP A 57 10.02 -13.98 -3.28
C ASP A 57 9.44 -12.61 -2.89
N TYR A 58 10.18 -11.82 -2.13
CA TYR A 58 9.75 -10.59 -1.49
C TYR A 58 10.35 -9.33 -2.14
N ILE A 59 9.45 -8.42 -2.49
CA ILE A 59 9.74 -7.01 -2.69
C ILE A 59 8.61 -6.22 -2.03
N HIS A 60 8.93 -5.08 -1.42
CA HIS A 60 7.91 -4.18 -0.87
C HIS A 60 7.21 -3.46 -2.02
N ALA A 61 6.25 -4.16 -2.62
CA ALA A 61 5.46 -3.72 -3.75
C ALA A 61 4.11 -4.43 -3.77
N ASN A 62 3.06 -3.67 -4.12
CA ASN A 62 1.70 -4.18 -4.25
C ASN A 62 1.14 -3.86 -5.64
N TYR A 63 0.33 -4.76 -6.18
CA TYR A 63 -0.55 -4.47 -7.31
C TYR A 63 -1.69 -3.57 -6.85
N VAL A 64 -1.86 -2.43 -7.52
CA VAL A 64 -2.94 -1.48 -7.30
C VAL A 64 -3.80 -1.43 -8.55
N THR A 65 -5.09 -1.67 -8.37
CA THR A 65 -6.07 -1.76 -9.44
C THR A 65 -7.45 -1.31 -8.94
N GLY A 66 -8.40 -1.15 -9.86
CA GLY A 66 -9.75 -0.69 -9.60
C GLY A 66 -10.02 0.72 -10.12
N PRO A 67 -11.29 1.15 -10.16
CA PRO A 67 -11.63 2.50 -10.61
C PRO A 67 -10.92 3.57 -9.75
N PRO A 68 -10.44 4.67 -10.34
CA PRO A 68 -10.57 5.09 -11.74
C PRO A 68 -9.41 4.63 -12.65
N PHE A 69 -8.59 3.66 -12.22
CA PHE A 69 -7.40 3.25 -12.96
C PHE A 69 -7.76 2.43 -14.21
N LEU A 70 -7.16 2.77 -15.35
CA LEU A 70 -7.29 2.00 -16.60
C LEU A 70 -6.36 0.79 -16.65
N ASN A 71 -5.26 0.83 -15.90
CA ASN A 71 -4.24 -0.22 -15.86
C ASN A 71 -4.04 -0.69 -14.42
N THR A 72 -3.47 -1.89 -14.28
CA THR A 72 -2.91 -2.33 -13.00
C THR A 72 -1.53 -1.71 -12.84
N PHE A 73 -1.31 -1.05 -11.71
CA PHE A 73 -0.03 -0.45 -11.36
C PHE A 73 0.70 -1.32 -10.33
N ILE A 74 2.02 -1.23 -10.35
CA ILE A 74 2.85 -1.69 -9.23
C ILE A 74 3.30 -0.46 -8.46
N CYS A 75 2.82 -0.32 -7.24
CA CYS A 75 3.30 0.69 -6.31
C CYS A 75 4.38 0.06 -5.43
N THR A 76 5.56 0.67 -5.37
CA THR A 76 6.70 0.12 -4.63
C THR A 76 7.50 1.24 -3.95
N GLN A 77 8.14 0.91 -2.83
CA GLN A 77 9.10 1.82 -2.20
C GLN A 77 10.35 2.03 -3.09
N VAL A 78 11.09 3.12 -2.87
CA VAL A 78 12.40 3.29 -3.53
C VAL A 78 13.41 2.28 -3.00
N ARG A 79 14.22 1.73 -3.91
CA ARG A 79 15.26 0.72 -3.64
C ARG A 79 16.11 1.10 -2.43
N ILE A 80 16.35 0.15 -1.53
CA ILE A 80 17.35 0.28 -0.47
C ILE A 80 18.70 -0.08 -1.08
N SER A 81 19.66 0.84 -1.04
CA SER A 81 21.05 0.56 -1.38
C SER A 81 21.78 0.10 -0.12
N PHE A 82 22.60 -0.93 -0.26
CA PHE A 82 23.57 -1.35 0.75
C PHE A 82 24.88 -0.58 0.53
#